data_AF-A0A3A0BYG7-F1
#
_entry.id   AF-A0A3A0BYG7-F1
#
_cell.length_a   1.000
_cell.length_b   1.000
_cell.length_c   1.000
_cell.angle_alpha   90.00
_cell.angle_beta   90.00
_cell.angle_gamma   90.00
#
_symmetry.space_group_name_H-M   'P 1'
#
loop_
_entity.id
_entity.type
_entity.pdbx_description
1 polymer ?
#
loop_
_entity_poly.entity_id
_entity_poly.type
_entity_poly.pdbx_seq_one_letter_code
_entity_poly.pdbx_strand_id
1 'polypeptide(L)'
;MTQPLKHVALMMLIPALTALCLAPLDVSAWVAPPWIDKIALVVMEQKNLSKSGNFEPYFKQLETVSEAAVKGEYNGKRKGMNRFLEMLETKEGGISADAAHKIFAAVVKSAPYAVLLPLKSEDKLDPEEKALVERMKRFAAAMKDQDERAALSF
;
A
#
# COMPACT_ATOMS: atom_id res chain seq x y z
N MET A 1 25.36 32.31 -47.76
CA MET A 1 25.34 32.87 -46.40
C MET A 1 23.89 32.91 -45.90
N THR A 2 23.43 31.85 -45.24
CA THR A 2 22.02 31.71 -44.79
C THR A 2 21.94 30.86 -43.52
N GLN A 3 22.26 31.41 -42.34
CA GLN A 3 22.03 30.70 -41.06
C GLN A 3 21.65 31.53 -39.81
N PRO A 4 21.11 32.77 -39.86
CA PRO A 4 20.71 33.41 -38.60
C PRO A 4 19.38 32.87 -38.03
N LEU A 5 18.42 32.47 -38.88
CA LEU A 5 17.06 32.15 -38.43
C LEU A 5 16.93 30.79 -37.72
N LYS A 6 17.72 29.78 -38.12
CA LYS A 6 17.67 28.43 -37.52
C LYS A 6 18.27 28.40 -36.11
N HIS A 7 19.25 29.25 -35.82
CA HIS A 7 19.92 29.30 -34.53
C HIS A 7 19.07 30.00 -33.47
N VAL A 8 18.29 31.03 -33.86
CA VAL A 8 17.36 31.71 -32.95
C VAL A 8 16.21 30.78 -32.52
N ALA A 9 15.66 30.00 -33.45
CA ALA A 9 14.62 29.02 -33.14
C ALA A 9 15.14 27.88 -32.24
N LEU A 10 16.39 27.46 -32.42
CA LEU A 10 17.03 26.43 -31.58
C LEU A 10 17.38 26.97 -30.18
N MET A 11 17.80 28.24 -30.06
CA MET A 11 18.11 28.86 -28.76
C MET A 11 16.88 29.16 -27.90
N MET A 12 15.70 29.34 -28.49
CA MET A 12 14.45 29.51 -27.71
C MET A 12 13.84 28.19 -27.22
N LEU A 13 14.25 27.06 -27.79
CA LEU A 13 13.74 25.73 -27.41
C LEU A 13 14.32 25.25 -26.07
N ILE A 14 15.55 25.64 -25.77
CA ILE A 14 16.28 25.27 -24.54
C ILE A 14 15.64 25.87 -23.27
N PRO A 15 15.34 27.18 -23.17
CA PRO A 15 14.72 27.75 -21.98
C PRO A 15 13.28 27.24 -21.75
N ALA A 16 12.54 26.95 -22.82
CA ALA A 16 11.20 26.37 -22.75
C ALA A 16 11.22 24.93 -22.19
N LEU A 17 12.22 24.13 -22.57
CA LEU A 17 12.38 22.76 -22.06
C LEU A 17 12.81 22.76 -20.58
N THR A 18 13.68 23.70 -20.18
CA THR A 18 14.06 23.84 -18.76
C THR A 18 12.91 24.35 -17.89
N ALA A 19 12.06 25.25 -18.38
CA ALA A 19 10.87 25.70 -17.65
C ALA A 19 9.84 24.57 -17.46
N LEU A 20 9.76 23.64 -18.42
CA LEU A 20 8.89 22.46 -18.33
C LEU A 20 9.44 21.40 -17.36
N CYS A 21 10.77 21.27 -17.24
CA CYS A 21 11.41 20.38 -16.25
C CYS A 21 11.44 20.94 -14.81
N LEU A 22 11.27 22.26 -14.65
CA LEU A 22 11.24 22.96 -13.35
C LEU A 22 9.83 23.18 -12.82
N ALA A 23 8.80 22.76 -13.55
CA ALA A 23 7.47 22.65 -12.97
C ALA A 23 7.60 21.72 -11.75
N PRO A 24 7.23 22.19 -10.54
CA PRO A 24 7.19 21.30 -9.40
C PRO A 24 6.25 20.16 -9.79
N LEU A 25 6.81 18.97 -9.93
CA LEU A 25 5.99 17.79 -9.77
C LEU A 25 5.55 17.91 -8.31
N ASP A 26 4.29 18.30 -8.10
CA ASP A 26 3.64 18.22 -6.80
C ASP A 26 3.56 16.74 -6.42
N VAL A 27 4.71 16.17 -6.07
CA VAL A 27 4.80 14.94 -5.32
C VAL A 27 4.45 15.38 -3.91
N SER A 28 3.15 15.45 -3.63
CA SER A 28 2.69 15.54 -2.26
C SER A 28 3.16 14.26 -1.58
N ALA A 29 4.27 14.35 -0.85
CA ALA A 29 4.62 13.30 0.08
C ALA A 29 3.43 13.19 1.02
N TRP A 30 2.73 12.05 1.00
CA TRP A 30 1.65 11.83 1.94
C TRP A 30 2.22 11.99 3.36
N VAL A 31 1.45 12.58 4.28
CA VAL A 31 1.84 12.58 5.70
C VAL A 31 1.32 11.30 6.28
N ALA A 32 2.20 10.33 6.50
CA ALA A 32 1.83 9.02 7.00
C ALA A 32 2.11 8.88 8.51
N PRO A 33 1.14 8.39 9.30
CA PRO A 33 1.43 7.86 10.61
C PRO A 33 2.55 6.82 10.55
N PRO A 34 3.46 6.75 11.55
CA PRO A 34 4.64 5.87 11.49
C PRO A 34 4.34 4.38 11.27
N TRP A 35 3.15 3.92 11.64
CA TRP A 35 2.73 2.54 11.41
C TRP A 35 2.31 2.26 9.96
N ILE A 36 1.79 3.26 9.24
CA ILE A 36 1.47 3.17 7.80
C ILE A 36 2.76 3.15 7.00
N ASP A 37 3.74 4.00 7.34
CA ASP A 37 5.05 4.01 6.69
C ASP A 37 5.77 2.67 6.78
N LYS A 38 5.72 2.01 7.94
CA LYS A 38 6.30 0.66 8.11
C LYS A 38 5.65 -0.36 7.18
N ILE A 39 4.33 -0.30 7.00
CA ILE A 39 3.62 -1.18 6.07
C ILE A 39 4.00 -0.84 4.63
N ALA A 40 4.03 0.43 4.26
CA ALA A 40 4.41 0.89 2.92
C ALA A 40 5.84 0.46 2.56
N LEU A 41 6.76 0.51 3.52
CA LEU A 41 8.14 0.03 3.34
C LEU A 41 8.17 -1.46 2.98
N VAL A 42 7.38 -2.30 3.66
CA VAL A 42 7.29 -3.74 3.36
C VAL A 42 6.61 -3.99 2.01
N VAL A 43 5.57 -3.23 1.66
CA VAL A 43 4.96 -3.30 0.31
C VAL A 43 6.00 -2.97 -0.76
N MET A 44 6.83 -1.95 -0.54
CA MET A 44 7.91 -1.57 -1.44
C MET A 44 9.01 -2.63 -1.52
N GLU A 45 9.39 -3.22 -0.39
CA GLU A 45 10.33 -4.34 -0.36
C GLU A 45 9.80 -5.52 -1.18
N GLN A 46 8.55 -5.94 -0.94
CA GLN A 46 7.96 -7.04 -1.69
C GLN A 46 7.80 -6.72 -3.18
N LYS A 47 7.46 -5.47 -3.54
CA LYS A 47 7.47 -5.01 -4.93
C LYS A 47 8.84 -5.19 -5.57
N ASN A 48 9.91 -4.81 -4.88
CA ASN A 48 11.28 -4.88 -5.41
C ASN A 48 11.82 -6.31 -5.50
N LEU A 49 11.35 -7.22 -4.63
CA LEU A 49 11.72 -8.63 -4.66
C LEU A 49 10.88 -9.47 -5.64
N SER A 50 9.70 -8.97 -6.02
CA SER A 50 8.77 -9.69 -6.88
C SER A 50 9.15 -9.60 -8.35
N LYS A 51 9.01 -10.72 -9.06
CA LYS A 51 9.23 -10.78 -10.52
C LYS A 51 8.00 -10.34 -11.33
N SER A 52 6.83 -10.26 -10.69
CA SER A 52 5.55 -9.95 -11.30
C SER A 52 4.55 -9.44 -10.24
N GLY A 53 3.42 -8.93 -10.71
CA GLY A 53 2.35 -8.38 -9.87
C GLY A 53 2.37 -6.85 -9.82
N ASN A 54 1.19 -6.25 -9.75
CA ASN A 54 1.01 -4.82 -9.65
C ASN A 54 0.80 -4.41 -8.18
N PHE A 55 1.78 -3.72 -7.61
CA PHE A 55 1.74 -3.24 -6.22
C PHE A 55 1.14 -1.83 -6.08
N GLU A 56 0.92 -1.12 -7.19
CA GLU A 56 0.40 0.25 -7.19
C GLU A 56 -0.94 0.42 -6.42
N PRO A 57 -1.92 -0.50 -6.53
CA PRO A 57 -3.18 -0.37 -5.79
C PRO A 57 -2.97 -0.36 -4.27
N TYR A 58 -1.98 -1.08 -3.76
CA TYR A 58 -1.69 -1.15 -2.33
C TYR A 58 -1.18 0.19 -1.79
N PHE A 59 -0.30 0.87 -2.54
CA PHE A 59 0.15 2.21 -2.16
C PHE A 59 -1.00 3.21 -2.14
N LYS A 60 -1.84 3.24 -3.18
CA LYS A 60 -3.02 4.11 -3.23
C LYS A 60 -3.99 3.87 -2.08
N GLN A 61 -4.16 2.61 -1.68
CA GLN A 61 -4.99 2.27 -0.55
C GLN A 61 -4.37 2.74 0.78
N LEU A 62 -3.05 2.62 0.96
CA LEU A 62 -2.35 3.16 2.12
C LEU A 62 -2.40 4.69 2.18
N GLU A 63 -2.36 5.38 1.04
CA GLU A 63 -2.62 6.82 0.94
C GLU A 63 -3.98 7.18 1.51
N THR A 64 -5.02 6.48 1.06
CA THR A 64 -6.41 6.70 1.51
C THR A 64 -6.53 6.49 3.03
N VAL A 65 -5.88 5.46 3.56
CA VAL A 65 -5.86 5.19 5.01
C VAL A 65 -5.09 6.29 5.74
N SER A 66 -4.00 6.78 5.16
CA SER A 66 -3.17 7.84 5.70
C SER A 66 -3.93 9.15 5.82
N GLU A 67 -4.63 9.56 4.77
CA GLU A 67 -5.46 10.75 4.78
C GLU A 67 -6.54 10.68 5.87
N ALA A 68 -7.24 9.55 5.98
CA ALA A 68 -8.24 9.34 7.02
C ALA A 68 -7.61 9.37 8.43
N ALA A 69 -6.41 8.81 8.59
CA ALA A 69 -5.71 8.81 9.86
C ALA A 69 -5.26 10.21 10.29
N VAL A 70 -4.73 11.02 9.36
CA VAL A 70 -4.33 12.42 9.61
C VAL A 70 -5.54 13.29 9.96
N LYS A 71 -6.68 13.07 9.29
CA LYS A 71 -7.95 13.75 9.60
C LYS A 71 -8.58 13.30 10.92
N GLY A 72 -8.02 12.28 11.59
CA GLY A 72 -8.57 11.71 12.82
C GLY A 72 -9.84 10.87 12.61
N GLU A 73 -10.17 10.51 11.38
CA GLU A 73 -11.38 9.77 11.03
C GLU A 73 -11.25 8.30 11.44
N TYR A 74 -11.83 7.96 12.59
CA TYR A 74 -11.76 6.61 13.14
C TYR A 74 -12.35 5.55 12.19
N ASN A 75 -13.54 5.80 11.64
CA ASN A 75 -14.20 4.87 10.73
C ASN A 75 -13.49 4.82 9.37
N GLY A 76 -12.97 5.95 8.90
CA GLY A 76 -12.25 6.04 7.62
C GLY A 76 -11.00 5.16 7.60
N LYS A 77 -10.13 5.28 8.62
CA LYS A 77 -8.91 4.46 8.69
C LYS A 77 -9.20 2.97 8.87
N ARG A 78 -10.24 2.61 9.63
CA ARG A 78 -10.63 1.20 9.82
C ARG A 78 -11.17 0.59 8.54
N LYS A 79 -12.12 1.27 7.88
CA LYS A 79 -12.69 0.79 6.60
C LYS A 79 -11.63 0.71 5.51
N GLY A 80 -10.75 1.71 5.44
CA GLY A 80 -9.62 1.70 4.52
C GLY A 80 -8.67 0.54 4.77
N MET A 81 -8.37 0.22 6.03
CA MET A 81 -7.52 -0.93 6.37
C MET A 81 -8.22 -2.27 6.13
N ASN A 82 -9.52 -2.36 6.38
CA ASN A 82 -10.32 -3.53 6.02
C ASN A 82 -10.21 -3.81 4.51
N ARG A 83 -10.36 -2.78 3.67
CA ARG A 83 -10.17 -2.90 2.23
C ARG A 83 -8.74 -3.30 1.86
N PHE A 84 -7.73 -2.71 2.50
CA PHE A 84 -6.33 -3.10 2.28
C PHE A 84 -6.09 -4.59 2.54
N LEU A 85 -6.63 -5.11 3.65
CA LEU A 85 -6.55 -6.54 3.99
C LEU A 85 -7.30 -7.41 2.97
N GLU A 86 -8.45 -6.96 2.46
CA GLU A 86 -9.16 -7.65 1.38
C GLU A 86 -8.31 -7.79 0.13
N MET A 87 -7.64 -6.71 -0.28
CA MET A 87 -6.76 -6.70 -1.45
C MET A 87 -5.59 -7.66 -1.29
N LEU A 88 -5.04 -7.80 -0.09
CA LEU A 88 -4.01 -8.81 0.18
C LEU A 88 -4.58 -10.23 0.05
N GLU A 89 -5.81 -10.44 0.50
CA GLU A 89 -6.44 -11.76 0.54
C GLU A 89 -6.72 -12.25 -0.88
N THR A 90 -7.32 -11.38 -1.67
CA THR A 90 -7.61 -11.62 -3.09
C THR A 90 -6.36 -11.53 -3.97
N LYS A 91 -5.23 -11.09 -3.42
CA LYS A 91 -3.97 -10.84 -4.14
C LYS A 91 -4.23 -9.92 -5.34
N GLU A 92 -4.95 -8.83 -5.08
CA GLU A 92 -5.27 -7.82 -6.08
C GLU A 92 -4.01 -7.36 -6.83
N GLY A 93 -4.12 -7.16 -8.14
CA GLY A 93 -2.95 -6.89 -8.97
C GLY A 93 -2.05 -8.11 -9.24
N GLY A 94 -2.42 -9.30 -8.77
CA GLY A 94 -1.73 -10.56 -9.10
C GLY A 94 -0.42 -10.77 -8.35
N ILE A 95 -0.30 -10.25 -7.12
CA ILE A 95 0.87 -10.49 -6.27
C ILE A 95 0.94 -11.94 -5.81
N SER A 96 2.15 -12.42 -5.47
CA SER A 96 2.31 -13.78 -4.96
C SER A 96 1.68 -13.93 -3.56
N ALA A 97 1.29 -15.16 -3.21
CA ALA A 97 0.79 -15.46 -1.87
C ALA A 97 1.84 -15.14 -0.78
N ASP A 98 3.10 -15.45 -1.07
CA ASP A 98 4.23 -15.13 -0.17
C ASP A 98 4.37 -13.62 0.08
N ALA A 99 4.28 -12.79 -0.97
CA ALA A 99 4.30 -11.34 -0.81
C ALA A 99 3.10 -10.85 0.01
N ALA A 100 1.89 -11.35 -0.27
CA ALA A 100 0.69 -11.00 0.47
C ALA A 100 0.81 -11.36 1.96
N HIS A 101 1.35 -12.53 2.29
CA HIS A 101 1.58 -12.99 3.66
C HIS A 101 2.62 -12.14 4.40
N LYS A 102 3.73 -11.79 3.74
CA LYS A 102 4.77 -10.92 4.33
C LYS A 102 4.24 -9.51 4.62
N ILE A 103 3.45 -8.95 3.70
CA ILE A 103 2.80 -7.65 3.92
C ILE A 103 1.77 -7.76 5.05
N PHE A 104 0.95 -8.81 5.08
CA PHE A 104 -0.01 -9.04 6.16
C PHE A 104 0.67 -9.12 7.53
N ALA A 105 1.79 -9.85 7.64
CA ALA A 105 2.58 -9.93 8.87
C ALA A 105 3.05 -8.55 9.35
N ALA A 106 3.49 -7.69 8.43
CA ALA A 106 3.89 -6.32 8.75
C ALA A 106 2.71 -5.47 9.22
N VAL A 107 1.51 -5.66 8.66
CA VAL A 107 0.27 -5.00 9.11
C VAL A 107 -0.02 -5.38 10.56
N VAL A 108 -0.07 -6.68 10.88
CA VAL A 108 -0.34 -7.16 12.24
C VAL A 108 0.69 -6.63 13.25
N LYS A 109 1.95 -6.55 12.86
CA LYS A 109 3.04 -6.08 13.72
C LYS A 109 3.03 -4.56 13.94
N SER A 110 2.56 -3.79 12.97
CA SER A 110 2.75 -2.34 12.96
C SER A 110 1.48 -1.57 13.27
N ALA A 111 0.33 -2.01 12.76
CA ALA A 111 -0.90 -1.26 12.88
C ALA A 111 -1.48 -1.34 14.30
N PRO A 112 -2.05 -0.24 14.83
CA PRO A 112 -2.70 -0.25 16.13
C PRO A 112 -3.87 -1.24 16.17
N TYR A 113 -4.05 -1.95 17.28
CA TYR A 113 -5.15 -2.91 17.44
C TYR A 113 -6.54 -2.31 17.18
N ALA A 114 -6.77 -1.06 17.59
CA ALA A 114 -8.03 -0.36 17.35
C ALA A 114 -8.34 -0.09 15.86
N VAL A 115 -7.34 -0.22 14.98
CA VAL A 115 -7.52 -0.13 13.52
C VAL A 115 -7.82 -1.50 12.92
N LEU A 116 -7.24 -2.57 13.46
CA LEU A 116 -7.34 -3.92 12.90
C LEU A 116 -8.51 -4.73 13.44
N LEU A 117 -8.92 -4.49 14.68
CA LEU A 117 -9.93 -5.27 15.36
C LEU A 117 -11.01 -4.35 15.94
N PRO A 118 -12.29 -4.73 15.81
CA PRO A 118 -13.35 -4.10 16.56
C PRO A 118 -13.08 -4.19 18.07
N LEU A 119 -13.37 -3.12 18.82
CA LEU A 119 -13.19 -3.08 20.27
C LEU A 119 -14.36 -3.74 21.05
N LYS A 120 -15.32 -4.32 20.32
CA LYS A 120 -16.49 -5.01 20.89
C LYS A 120 -16.22 -6.51 20.96
N SER A 121 -16.95 -7.21 21.82
CA SER A 121 -16.93 -8.68 21.86
C SER A 121 -17.50 -9.29 20.57
N GLU A 122 -17.03 -10.48 20.18
CA GLU A 122 -17.38 -11.13 18.90
C GLU A 122 -18.90 -11.31 18.68
N ASP A 123 -19.66 -11.52 19.77
CA ASP A 123 -21.12 -11.66 19.77
C ASP A 123 -21.85 -10.36 19.37
N LYS A 124 -21.21 -9.20 19.54
CA LYS A 124 -21.77 -7.86 19.27
C LYS A 124 -21.25 -7.23 17.99
N LEU A 125 -20.51 -7.99 17.19
CA LEU A 125 -19.98 -7.52 15.92
C LEU A 125 -21.07 -7.48 14.87
N ASP A 126 -21.08 -6.41 14.09
CA ASP A 126 -21.85 -6.34 12.86
C ASP A 126 -21.25 -7.29 11.78
N PRO A 127 -21.96 -7.57 10.67
CA PRO A 127 -21.48 -8.49 9.64
C PRO A 127 -20.13 -8.08 9.01
N GLU A 128 -19.86 -6.78 8.86
CA GLU A 128 -18.60 -6.29 8.29
C GLU A 128 -17.44 -6.52 9.27
N GLU A 129 -17.67 -6.22 10.55
CA GLU A 129 -16.74 -6.47 11.65
C GLU A 129 -16.42 -7.96 11.79
N LYS A 130 -17.41 -8.84 11.66
CA LYS A 130 -17.20 -10.30 11.65
C LYS A 130 -16.36 -10.74 10.46
N ALA A 131 -16.65 -10.24 9.26
CA ALA A 131 -15.89 -10.57 8.07
C ALA A 131 -14.41 -10.17 8.18
N LEU A 132 -14.12 -9.01 8.78
CA LEU A 132 -12.76 -8.56 9.08
C LEU A 132 -12.05 -9.54 10.03
N VAL A 133 -12.68 -9.91 11.14
CA VAL A 133 -12.11 -10.86 12.11
C VAL A 133 -11.84 -12.21 11.45
N GLU A 134 -12.78 -12.73 10.66
CA GLU A 134 -12.59 -14.00 9.96
C GLU A 134 -11.51 -13.93 8.87
N ARG A 135 -11.33 -12.78 8.21
CA ARG A 135 -10.20 -12.57 7.29
C ARG A 135 -8.86 -12.64 8.02
N MET A 136 -8.74 -11.98 9.18
CA MET A 136 -7.53 -12.02 10.00
C MET A 136 -7.19 -13.46 10.43
N LYS A 137 -8.20 -14.23 10.85
CA LYS A 137 -8.05 -15.65 11.20
C LYS A 137 -7.58 -16.48 10.01
N ARG A 138 -8.17 -16.28 8.82
CA ARG A 138 -7.80 -17.00 7.59
C ARG A 138 -6.37 -16.72 7.15
N PHE A 139 -5.91 -15.47 7.22
CA PHE A 139 -4.51 -15.16 6.95
C PHE A 139 -3.55 -15.83 7.94
N ALA A 140 -3.85 -15.75 9.25
CA ALA A 140 -3.01 -16.38 10.27
C ALA A 140 -2.91 -17.90 10.04
N ALA A 141 -4.03 -18.55 9.69
CA ALA A 141 -4.04 -19.98 9.37
C ALA A 141 -3.25 -20.30 8.09
N ALA A 142 -3.40 -19.51 7.03
CA ALA A 142 -2.70 -19.70 5.76
C ALA A 142 -1.18 -19.54 5.90
N MET A 143 -0.73 -18.56 6.69
CA MET A 143 0.69 -18.39 7.00
C MET A 143 1.26 -19.60 7.74
N LYS A 144 0.54 -20.09 8.76
CA LYS A 144 0.94 -21.26 9.53
C LYS A 144 1.08 -22.51 8.65
N ASP A 145 0.12 -22.77 7.77
CA ASP A 145 0.17 -23.90 6.83
C ASP A 145 1.33 -23.75 5.83
N GLN A 146 1.61 -22.54 5.35
CA GLN A 146 2.77 -22.29 4.49
C GLN A 146 4.10 -22.58 5.22
N ASP A 147 4.23 -22.13 6.47
CA ASP A 147 5.43 -22.37 7.28
C ASP A 147 5.62 -23.87 7.58
N GLU A 148 4.54 -24.58 7.88
CA GLU A 148 4.55 -26.04 8.08
C GLU A 148 4.99 -26.78 6.79
N ARG A 149 4.46 -26.39 5.62
CA ARG A 149 4.86 -26.99 4.34
C ARG A 149 6.33 -26.74 4.02
N ALA A 150 6.82 -25.53 4.29
CA ALA A 150 8.23 -25.19 4.09
C ALA A 150 9.15 -25.97 5.05
N ALA A 151 8.69 -26.23 6.28
CA ALA A 151 9.42 -27.04 7.26
C ALA A 151 9.42 -28.54 6.93
N LEU A 152 8.52 -29.01 6.08
CA LEU A 152 8.44 -30.41 5.63
C LEU A 152 9.10 -30.65 4.26
N SER A 153 9.59 -29.60 3.59
CA SER A 153 10.21 -29.70 2.26
C SER A 153 11.74 -29.94 2.26
N PHE A 154 12.27 -30.48 3.35
CA PHE A 154 13.67 -30.95 3.45
C PHE A 154 13.83 -32.37 2.90
#